data_AF-A0A957GSI3-F1
#
_entry.id   AF-A0A957GSI3-F1
#
_cell.length_a   1.000
_cell.length_b   1.000
_cell.length_c   1.000
_cell.angle_alpha   90.00
_cell.angle_beta   90.00
_cell.angle_gamma   90.00
#
_symmetry.space_group_name_H-M   'P 1'
#
loop_
_entity.id
_entity.type
_entity.pdbx_description
1 polymer ?
#
loop_
_entity_poly.entity_id
_entity_poly.type
_entity_poly.pdbx_seq_one_letter_code
_entity_poly.pdbx_strand_id
1 'polypeptide(L)'
;LRLADKPPQRVELQRRQATLFAKWAGKRELDRLRENGILFKDIWESMVQVYDEEILEKKADLRAHLQDYPELEQEMYLQAREDALNAERSAIGEASRRGLISNDVNDELIIELNNRVAALEILMKNRGLGVGRESTDHE
;
A
#
# COMPACT_ATOMS: atom_id res chain seq x y z
N LEU A 1 2.57 24.21 -20.28
CA LEU A 1 2.52 22.76 -20.53
C LEU A 1 1.46 22.18 -19.62
N ARG A 2 0.32 21.76 -20.18
CA ARG A 2 -0.81 21.21 -19.42
C ARG A 2 -0.39 19.81 -18.96
N LEU A 3 -0.35 19.57 -17.65
CA LEU A 3 -0.13 18.24 -17.08
C LEU A 3 -1.01 17.24 -17.84
N ALA A 4 -0.40 16.24 -18.49
CA ALA A 4 -1.16 15.22 -19.18
C ALA A 4 -2.12 14.58 -18.17
N ASP A 5 -3.42 14.64 -18.45
CA ASP A 5 -4.44 14.04 -17.58
C ASP A 5 -4.04 12.59 -17.30
N LYS A 6 -4.16 12.15 -16.03
CA LYS A 6 -3.83 10.76 -15.66
C LYS A 6 -4.65 9.81 -16.55
N PRO A 7 -4.04 8.73 -17.08
CA PRO A 7 -4.75 7.74 -17.88
C PRO A 7 -6.06 7.31 -17.20
N PRO A 8 -7.20 7.26 -17.92
CA PRO A 8 -8.51 6.96 -17.32
C PRO A 8 -8.52 5.67 -16.48
N GLN A 9 -7.80 4.63 -16.92
CA GLN A 9 -7.68 3.37 -16.20
C GLN A 9 -6.97 3.50 -14.85
N ARG A 10 -6.04 4.46 -14.70
CA ARG A 10 -5.38 4.75 -13.42
C ARG A 10 -6.32 5.48 -12.47
N VAL A 11 -7.10 6.44 -12.98
CA VAL A 11 -8.11 7.13 -12.18
C VAL A 11 -9.17 6.14 -11.68
N GLU A 12 -9.60 5.22 -12.53
CA GLU A 12 -10.55 4.18 -12.15
C GLU A 12 -9.96 3.20 -11.13
N LEU A 13 -8.68 2.81 -11.27
CA LEU A 13 -7.99 2.02 -10.26
C LEU A 13 -8.01 2.71 -8.89
N GLN A 14 -7.66 4.00 -8.85
CA GLN A 14 -7.68 4.80 -7.61
C GLN A 14 -9.07 4.87 -6.99
N ARG A 15 -10.12 5.03 -7.81
CA ARG A 15 -11.51 5.04 -7.36
C ARG A 15 -11.91 3.69 -6.71
N ARG A 16 -11.57 2.57 -7.36
CA ARG A 16 -11.86 1.22 -6.85
C ARG A 16 -11.11 0.95 -5.54
N GLN A 17 -9.82 1.31 -5.46
CA GLN A 17 -9.03 1.21 -4.24
C GLN A 17 -9.61 2.06 -3.10
N ALA A 18 -9.92 3.33 -3.35
CA ALA A 18 -10.50 4.23 -2.35
C ALA A 18 -11.83 3.68 -1.81
N THR A 19 -12.67 3.15 -2.70
CA THR A 19 -13.94 2.51 -2.31
C THR A 19 -13.72 1.30 -1.41
N LEU A 20 -12.78 0.42 -1.76
CA LEU A 20 -12.43 -0.75 -0.95
C LEU A 20 -11.89 -0.33 0.43
N PHE A 21 -11.02 0.67 0.50
CA PHE A 21 -10.51 1.22 1.77
C PHE A 21 -11.63 1.79 2.64
N ALA A 22 -12.58 2.52 2.04
CA ALA A 22 -13.72 3.06 2.77
C ALA A 22 -14.58 1.93 3.38
N LYS A 23 -14.78 0.82 2.66
CA LYS A 23 -15.50 -0.35 3.19
C LYS A 23 -14.74 -1.01 4.35
N TRP A 24 -13.42 -1.18 4.24
CA TRP A 24 -12.61 -1.66 5.37
C TRP A 24 -12.67 -0.73 6.59
N ALA A 25 -12.61 0.58 6.38
CA ALA A 25 -12.72 1.56 7.46
C ALA A 25 -14.10 1.48 8.15
N GLY A 26 -15.18 1.35 7.37
CA GLY A 26 -16.53 1.17 7.90
C GLY A 26 -16.67 -0.11 8.72
N LYS A 27 -16.17 -1.24 8.22
CA LYS A 27 -16.17 -2.51 8.96
C LYS A 27 -15.39 -2.39 10.28
N ARG A 28 -14.17 -1.84 10.23
CA ARG A 28 -13.34 -1.63 11.43
C ARG A 28 -14.04 -0.76 12.47
N GLU A 29 -14.81 0.24 12.03
CA GLU A 29 -15.58 1.08 12.94
C GLU A 29 -16.74 0.31 13.59
N LEU A 30 -17.41 -0.59 12.86
CA LEU A 30 -18.43 -1.48 13.46
C LEU A 30 -17.81 -2.38 14.54
N ASP A 31 -16.65 -2.96 14.27
CA ASP A 31 -15.91 -3.77 15.25
C ASP A 31 -15.58 -2.94 16.50
N ARG A 32 -15.06 -1.72 16.32
CA ARG A 32 -14.77 -0.79 17.41
C ARG A 32 -16.02 -0.42 18.22
N LEU A 33 -17.16 -0.18 17.58
CA LEU A 33 -18.41 0.17 18.27
C LEU A 33 -18.95 -1.01 19.08
N ARG A 34 -18.80 -2.24 18.60
CA ARG A 34 -19.13 -3.45 19.35
C ARG A 34 -18.22 -3.63 20.56
N GLU A 35 -16.90 -3.49 20.38
CA GLU A 35 -15.92 -3.63 21.46
C GLU A 35 -16.16 -2.64 22.60
N ASN A 36 -16.65 -1.44 22.28
CA ASN A 36 -17.01 -0.42 23.26
C ASN A 36 -18.42 -0.57 23.85
N GLY A 37 -19.16 -1.62 23.49
CA GLY A 37 -20.51 -1.87 23.99
C GLY A 37 -21.59 -0.92 23.47
N ILE A 38 -21.29 -0.11 22.45
CA ILE A 38 -22.24 0.84 21.84
C ILE A 38 -23.19 0.11 20.89
N LEU A 39 -22.68 -0.86 20.14
CA LEU A 39 -23.45 -1.62 19.17
C LEU A 39 -23.82 -3.01 19.73
N PHE A 40 -25.12 -3.32 19.75
CA PHE A 40 -25.59 -4.64 20.14
C PHE A 40 -25.08 -5.73 19.19
N LYS A 41 -24.81 -6.92 19.73
CA LYS A 41 -24.23 -8.05 19.00
C LYS A 41 -24.99 -8.38 17.72
N ASP A 42 -26.32 -8.54 17.79
CA ASP A 42 -27.13 -8.99 16.65
C ASP A 42 -27.14 -7.97 15.50
N ILE A 43 -27.09 -6.67 15.82
CA ILE A 43 -26.98 -5.59 14.83
C ILE A 43 -25.59 -5.60 14.20
N TRP A 44 -24.55 -5.72 15.02
CA TRP A 44 -23.17 -5.84 14.53
C TRP A 44 -23.00 -7.04 13.60
N GLU A 45 -23.53 -8.22 13.96
CA GLU A 45 -23.42 -9.45 13.16
C GLU A 45 -24.04 -9.24 11.77
N SER A 46 -25.24 -8.69 11.73
CA SER A 46 -25.95 -8.38 10.47
C SER A 46 -25.17 -7.38 9.61
N MET A 47 -24.64 -6.32 10.21
CA MET A 47 -23.92 -5.27 9.48
C MET A 47 -22.55 -5.74 8.97
N VAL A 48 -21.79 -6.47 9.79
CA VAL A 48 -20.47 -6.99 9.39
C VAL A 48 -20.60 -7.96 8.23
N GLN A 49 -21.63 -8.81 8.21
CA GLN A 49 -21.87 -9.70 7.09
C GLN A 49 -22.05 -8.91 5.78
N VAL A 50 -22.88 -7.85 5.79
CA VAL A 50 -23.09 -6.99 4.62
C VAL A 50 -21.77 -6.37 4.16
N TYR A 51 -20.97 -5.82 5.08
CA TYR A 51 -19.68 -5.25 4.74
C TYR A 51 -18.70 -6.30 4.18
N ASP A 52 -18.69 -7.52 4.72
CA ASP A 52 -17.84 -8.60 4.22
C ASP A 52 -18.20 -9.00 2.79
N GLU A 53 -19.50 -9.10 2.47
CA GLU A 53 -19.98 -9.35 1.11
C GLU A 53 -19.58 -8.21 0.15
N GLU A 54 -19.81 -6.96 0.54
CA GLU A 54 -19.42 -5.79 -0.26
C GLU A 54 -17.89 -5.71 -0.47
N ILE A 55 -17.09 -6.01 0.57
CA ILE A 55 -15.63 -6.04 0.46
C ILE A 55 -15.17 -7.11 -0.53
N LEU A 56 -15.80 -8.29 -0.50
CA LEU A 56 -15.49 -9.38 -1.44
C LEU A 56 -15.85 -8.97 -2.88
N GLU A 57 -17.01 -8.36 -3.09
CA GLU A 57 -17.42 -7.84 -4.39
C GLU A 57 -16.42 -6.78 -4.91
N LYS A 58 -16.07 -5.77 -4.09
CA LYS A 58 -15.14 -4.71 -4.52
C LYS A 58 -13.72 -5.23 -4.75
N LYS A 59 -13.29 -6.30 -4.06
CA LYS A 59 -12.04 -7.00 -4.37
C LYS A 59 -12.09 -7.68 -5.73
N ALA A 60 -13.20 -8.32 -6.08
CA ALA A 60 -13.39 -8.94 -7.39
C ALA A 60 -13.40 -7.89 -8.51
N ASP A 61 -14.11 -6.78 -8.31
CA ASP A 61 -14.15 -5.63 -9.21
C ASP A 61 -12.75 -5.03 -9.46
N LEU A 62 -11.97 -4.86 -8.40
CA LEU A 62 -10.59 -4.37 -8.48
C LEU A 62 -9.71 -5.35 -9.26
N ARG A 63 -9.84 -6.66 -8.99
CA ARG A 63 -9.07 -7.70 -9.69
C ARG A 63 -9.41 -7.76 -11.18
N ALA A 64 -10.70 -7.67 -11.54
CA ALA A 64 -11.13 -7.65 -12.93
C ALA A 64 -10.51 -6.47 -13.68
N HIS A 65 -10.53 -5.26 -13.07
CA HIS A 65 -9.90 -4.08 -13.66
C HIS A 65 -8.38 -4.26 -13.84
N LEU A 66 -7.69 -4.91 -12.91
CA LEU A 66 -6.26 -5.22 -13.05
C LEU A 66 -5.98 -6.25 -14.15
N GLN A 67 -6.89 -7.21 -14.36
CA GLN A 67 -6.77 -8.18 -15.45
C GLN A 67 -6.97 -7.53 -16.82
N ASP A 68 -7.88 -6.55 -16.91
CA ASP A 68 -8.12 -5.77 -18.14
C ASP A 68 -6.94 -4.83 -18.47
N TYR A 69 -6.17 -4.43 -17.47
CA TYR A 69 -5.01 -3.53 -17.60
C TYR A 69 -3.77 -4.08 -16.87
N PRO A 70 -3.09 -5.10 -17.42
CA PRO A 70 -1.95 -5.77 -16.77
C PRO A 70 -0.78 -4.84 -16.41
N GLU A 71 -0.63 -3.71 -17.11
CA GLU A 71 0.35 -2.69 -16.75
C GLU A 71 0.09 -2.11 -15.35
N LEU A 72 -1.17 -1.96 -14.95
CA LEU A 72 -1.55 -1.46 -13.62
C LEU A 72 -1.25 -2.47 -12.52
N GLU A 73 -1.40 -3.76 -12.79
CA GLU A 73 -1.04 -4.82 -11.85
C GLU A 73 0.47 -4.82 -11.59
N GLN A 74 1.27 -4.67 -12.65
CA GLN A 74 2.71 -4.59 -12.55
C GLN A 74 3.16 -3.34 -11.80
N GLU A 75 2.51 -2.20 -12.03
CA GLU A 75 2.73 -0.96 -11.27
C GLU A 75 2.47 -1.18 -9.78
N MET A 76 1.32 -1.77 -9.45
CA MET A 76 0.93 -2.05 -8.07
C MET A 76 1.92 -3.01 -7.39
N TYR A 77 2.40 -4.03 -8.10
CA TYR A 77 3.42 -4.94 -7.60
C TYR A 77 4.74 -4.22 -7.28
N LEU A 78 5.21 -3.35 -8.17
CA LEU A 78 6.45 -2.60 -7.96
C LEU A 78 6.33 -1.63 -6.78
N GLN A 79 5.18 -0.95 -6.66
CA GLN A 79 4.91 -0.10 -5.50
C GLN A 79 4.89 -0.88 -4.19
N ALA A 80 4.18 -2.02 -4.15
CA ALA A 80 4.14 -2.87 -2.96
C ALA A 80 5.53 -3.39 -2.56
N ARG A 81 6.41 -3.65 -3.55
CA ARG A 81 7.80 -4.02 -3.30
C ARG A 81 8.62 -2.87 -2.75
N GLU A 82 8.41 -1.65 -3.22
CA GLU A 82 9.06 -0.45 -2.66
C GLU A 82 8.64 -0.26 -1.18
N ASP A 83 7.34 -0.35 -0.90
CA ASP A 83 6.80 -0.22 0.45
C ASP A 83 7.37 -1.27 1.41
N ALA A 84 7.50 -2.52 0.94
CA ALA A 84 8.11 -3.61 1.72
C ALA A 84 9.59 -3.33 2.03
N LEU A 85 10.38 -2.89 1.04
CA LEU A 85 11.79 -2.53 1.27
C LEU A 85 11.94 -1.36 2.24
N ASN A 86 11.04 -0.38 2.19
CA ASN A 86 11.02 0.73 3.15
C ASN A 86 10.69 0.24 4.56
N ALA A 87 9.74 -0.67 4.71
CA ALA A 87 9.42 -1.29 5.99
C ALA A 87 10.59 -2.13 6.55
N GLU A 88 11.27 -2.91 5.70
CA GLU A 88 12.49 -3.63 6.06
C GLU A 88 13.57 -2.67 6.58
N ARG A 89 13.77 -1.52 5.92
CA ARG A 89 14.71 -0.47 6.36
C ARG A 89 14.39 0.03 7.76
N SER A 90 13.12 0.36 8.01
CA SER A 90 12.66 0.84 9.31
C SER A 90 12.90 -0.19 10.41
N ALA A 91 12.64 -1.47 10.12
CA ALA A 91 12.85 -2.57 11.06
C ALA A 91 14.33 -2.78 11.41
N ILE A 92 15.23 -2.73 10.42
CA ILE A 92 16.68 -2.82 10.65
C ILE A 92 17.15 -1.68 11.55
N GLY A 93 16.74 -0.44 11.23
CA GLY A 93 17.09 0.73 12.04
C GLY A 93 16.54 0.66 13.47
N GLU A 94 15.35 0.08 13.66
CA GLU A 94 14.78 -0.15 14.98
C GLU A 94 15.55 -1.21 15.77
N ALA A 95 15.95 -2.31 15.14
CA ALA A 95 16.77 -3.35 15.76
C ALA A 95 18.13 -2.80 16.23
N SER A 96 18.76 -1.97 15.39
CA SER A 96 20.00 -1.27 15.74
C SER A 96 19.83 -0.34 16.94
N ARG A 97 18.81 0.54 16.93
CA ARG A 97 18.52 1.45 18.06
C ARG A 97 18.22 0.73 19.37
N ARG A 98 17.67 -0.48 19.30
CA ARG A 98 17.39 -1.33 20.48
C ARG A 98 18.60 -2.15 20.94
N GLY A 99 19.75 -2.06 20.25
CA GLY A 99 20.95 -2.84 20.56
C GLY A 99 20.80 -4.33 20.27
N LEU A 100 19.84 -4.72 19.43
CA LEU A 100 19.59 -6.13 19.07
C LEU A 100 20.59 -6.64 18.04
N ILE A 101 21.19 -5.74 17.26
CA ILE A 101 22.22 -6.03 16.27
C ILE A 101 23.41 -5.08 16.49
N SER A 102 24.61 -5.52 16.12
CA SER A 102 25.79 -4.66 16.14
C SER A 102 25.75 -3.64 15.00
N ASN A 103 26.59 -2.60 15.10
CA ASN A 103 26.75 -1.61 14.03
C ASN A 103 27.24 -2.28 12.74
N ASP A 104 28.20 -3.20 12.82
CA ASP A 104 28.72 -3.93 11.65
C ASP A 104 27.61 -4.70 10.92
N VAL A 105 26.73 -5.38 11.67
CA VAL A 105 25.58 -6.11 11.11
C VAL A 105 24.54 -5.15 10.53
N ASN A 106 24.28 -4.02 11.20
CA ASN A 106 23.40 -2.99 10.65
C ASN A 106 23.92 -2.45 9.32
N ASP A 107 25.21 -2.14 9.23
CA ASP A 107 25.81 -1.54 8.05
C ASP A 107 25.77 -2.50 6.85
N GLU A 108 26.07 -3.79 7.09
CA GLU A 108 25.95 -4.85 6.08
C GLU A 108 24.51 -4.95 5.53
N LEU A 109 23.51 -5.04 6.41
CA LEU A 109 22.10 -5.17 6.02
C LEU A 109 21.59 -3.93 5.29
N ILE A 110 22.01 -2.73 5.70
CA ILE A 110 21.64 -1.48 5.02
C ILE A 110 22.24 -1.43 3.62
N ILE A 111 23.48 -1.90 3.42
CA ILE A 111 24.10 -1.98 2.08
C ILE A 111 23.32 -2.94 1.19
N GLU A 112 22.99 -4.14 1.67
CA GLU A 112 22.19 -5.10 0.91
C GLU A 112 20.84 -4.51 0.50
N LEU A 113 20.16 -3.87 1.45
CA LEU A 113 18.86 -3.25 1.21
C LEU A 113 18.95 -2.10 0.21
N ASN A 114 19.99 -1.26 0.29
CA ASN A 114 20.23 -0.19 -0.68
C ASN A 114 20.41 -0.74 -2.09
N ASN A 115 21.13 -1.85 -2.26
CA ASN A 115 21.28 -2.51 -3.55
C ASN A 115 19.94 -3.01 -4.10
N ARG A 116 19.09 -3.59 -3.24
CA ARG A 116 17.73 -4.04 -3.61
C ARG A 116 16.82 -2.87 -4.01
N VAL A 117 16.90 -1.75 -3.31
CA VAL A 117 16.16 -0.51 -3.65
C VAL A 117 16.65 0.05 -4.99
N ALA A 118 17.96 0.19 -5.19
CA ALA A 118 18.52 0.69 -6.43
C ALA A 118 18.13 -0.17 -7.64
N ALA A 119 18.13 -1.50 -7.49
CA ALA A 119 17.66 -2.41 -8.53
C ALA A 119 16.17 -2.20 -8.85
N LEU A 120 15.34 -1.97 -7.83
CA LEU A 120 13.92 -1.68 -8.01
C LEU A 120 13.69 -0.35 -8.73
N GLU A 121 14.42 0.70 -8.34
CA GLU A 121 14.32 2.02 -8.98
C GLU A 121 14.66 1.97 -10.47
N ILE A 122 15.66 1.17 -10.87
CA ILE A 122 15.98 0.92 -12.28
C ILE A 122 14.80 0.25 -13.01
N LEU A 123 14.18 -0.77 -12.39
CA LEU A 123 13.02 -1.45 -12.97
C LEU A 123 11.81 -0.51 -13.13
N MET A 124 11.56 0.36 -12.14
CA MET A 124 10.48 1.34 -12.18
C MET A 124 10.75 2.43 -13.23
N LYS A 125 11.98 2.96 -13.30
CA LYS A 125 12.39 3.97 -14.28
C LYS A 125 12.25 3.44 -15.71
N ASN A 126 12.70 2.21 -15.98
CA ASN A 126 12.60 1.58 -17.30
C ASN A 126 11.15 1.40 -17.78
N ARG A 127 10.17 1.45 -16.86
CA ARG A 127 8.75 1.30 -17.15
C ARG A 127 7.98 2.61 -17.13
N GLY A 128 8.67 3.76 -17.00
CA GLY A 128 8.03 5.08 -16.92
C GLY A 128 7.28 5.31 -15.60
N LEU A 129 7.60 4.54 -14.55
CA LEU A 129 6.98 4.62 -13.22
C LEU A 129 7.83 5.38 -12.20
N GLY A 130 8.97 5.91 -12.62
CA GLY A 130 9.82 6.72 -11.78
C GLY A 130 9.09 8.00 -11.37
N VAL A 131 8.68 8.08 -10.10
CA VAL A 131 8.28 9.34 -9.49
C VAL A 131 9.54 10.19 -9.40
N GLY A 132 9.51 11.38 -10.03
CA GLY A 132 10.43 12.44 -9.68
C GLY A 132 10.28 12.70 -8.19
N ARG A 133 11.28 12.30 -7.40
CA ARG A 133 11.51 12.92 -6.10
C ARG A 133 11.83 14.38 -6.41
N GLU A 134 10.81 15.23 -6.41
CA GLU A 134 11.03 16.65 -6.16
C GLU A 134 11.67 16.71 -4.78
N SER A 135 12.98 16.89 -4.80
CA SER A 135 13.75 17.43 -3.69
C SER A 135 13.11 18.77 -3.33
N THR A 136 12.21 18.77 -2.34
CA THR A 136 11.95 19.95 -1.54
C THR A 136 13.19 20.19 -0.68
N ASP A 137 14.23 20.73 -1.30
CA ASP A 137 15.20 21.55 -0.61
C ASP A 137 14.45 22.85 -0.26
N HIS A 138 14.09 22.98 1.01
CA HIS A 138 13.80 24.29 1.57
C HIS A 138 15.10 24.82 2.18
N GLU A 139 15.63 25.86 1.55
CA GLU A 139 16.58 26.83 2.13
C GLU A 139 16.08 27.39 3.48
#